data_AF-A0A6A8AKY8-F1
#
_entry.id   AF-A0A6A8AKY8-F1
#
_cell.length_a   1.000
_cell.length_b   1.000
_cell.length_c   1.000
_cell.angle_alpha   90.00
_cell.angle_beta   90.00
_cell.angle_gamma   90.00
#
_symmetry.space_group_name_H-M   'P 1'
#
loop_
_entity.id
_entity.type
_entity.pdbx_description
1 polymer ?
#
loop_
_entity_poly.entity_id
_entity_poly.type
_entity_poly.pdbx_seq_one_letter_code
_entity_poly.pdbx_strand_id
1 'polypeptide(L)'
;MRQGSTQSSNRREPKMTDKKCVRCTSTYKLEKDHIIPKSRGGSNDEYNKRLLCEGCHDYRHARDKVISEINDLLKLSADGIHSGARLSMWIFRLGILEAINTPEKIKERGTYMRYWDFPETHYSRWYPHIKLTRRTRTLLQVPETLKQRTLKFE
;
A
#
# COMPACT_ATOMS: atom_id res chain seq x y z
N MET A 1 24.85 -39.45 30.84
CA MET A 1 24.22 -38.25 31.42
C MET A 1 24.29 -37.12 30.40
N ARG A 2 23.17 -36.70 29.81
CA ARG A 2 23.11 -35.58 28.84
C ARG A 2 22.85 -34.29 29.60
N GLN A 3 23.79 -33.34 29.59
CA GLN A 3 23.55 -32.00 30.09
C GLN A 3 22.93 -31.16 28.98
N GLY A 4 21.68 -30.75 29.18
CA GLY A 4 21.01 -29.76 28.36
C GLY A 4 21.43 -28.37 28.79
N SER A 5 21.97 -27.59 27.85
CA SER A 5 22.19 -26.15 28.02
C SER A 5 21.11 -25.39 27.26
N THR A 6 20.05 -25.01 27.97
CA THR A 6 19.08 -24.01 27.51
C THR A 6 19.77 -22.64 27.47
N GLN A 7 20.28 -22.24 26.32
CA GLN A 7 20.64 -20.84 26.08
C GLN A 7 19.36 -20.03 25.92
N SER A 8 18.91 -19.45 27.02
CA SER A 8 17.90 -18.38 27.04
C SER A 8 18.46 -17.19 26.26
N SER A 9 17.97 -16.99 25.04
CA SER A 9 18.34 -15.84 24.20
C SER A 9 17.80 -14.57 24.86
N ASN A 10 18.67 -13.87 25.58
CA ASN A 10 18.40 -12.58 26.19
C ASN A 10 18.32 -11.49 25.10
N ARG A 11 17.25 -11.51 24.29
CA ARG A 11 16.96 -10.47 23.30
C ARG A 11 16.40 -9.28 24.07
N ARG A 12 17.28 -8.41 24.55
CA ARG A 12 16.89 -7.11 25.13
C ARG A 12 16.10 -6.34 24.06
N GLU A 13 14.78 -6.33 24.20
CA GLU A 13 13.94 -5.50 23.36
C GLU A 13 14.20 -4.03 23.68
N PRO A 14 14.43 -3.17 22.67
CA PRO A 14 14.72 -1.77 22.93
C PRO A 14 13.56 -1.08 23.65
N LYS A 15 13.92 -0.22 24.63
CA LYS A 15 13.02 0.56 25.50
C LYS A 15 11.92 1.26 24.69
N MET A 16 10.71 1.25 25.24
CA MET A 16 9.43 1.51 24.59
C MET A 16 9.14 2.97 24.22
N THR A 17 10.12 3.88 24.30
CA THR A 17 9.88 5.34 24.31
C THR A 17 9.96 6.04 22.95
N ASP A 18 10.48 5.40 21.89
CA ASP A 18 10.62 6.01 20.55
C ASP A 18 10.12 5.13 19.38
N LYS A 19 9.35 4.08 19.68
CA LYS A 19 8.79 3.21 18.63
C LYS A 19 7.65 3.96 17.94
N LYS A 20 7.87 4.38 16.69
CA LYS A 20 6.88 5.01 15.81
C LYS A 20 6.90 4.39 14.42
N CYS A 21 5.75 4.41 13.76
CA CYS A 21 5.59 4.01 12.37
C CYS A 21 6.47 4.92 11.50
N VAL A 22 7.36 4.33 10.70
CA VAL A 22 8.27 5.11 9.85
C VAL A 22 7.55 5.86 8.72
N ARG A 23 6.31 5.47 8.41
CA ARG A 23 5.50 6.09 7.35
C ARG A 23 4.63 7.23 7.84
N CYS A 24 3.87 7.01 8.91
CA CYS A 24 2.86 7.98 9.38
C CYS A 24 3.12 8.51 10.80
N THR A 25 4.22 8.12 11.45
CA THR A 25 4.59 8.51 12.82
C THR A 25 3.64 8.04 13.93
N SER A 26 2.60 7.24 13.62
CA SER A 26 1.73 6.63 14.63
C SER A 26 2.54 5.77 15.60
N THR A 27 2.19 5.81 16.88
CA THR A 27 2.73 4.94 17.93
C THR A 27 1.77 3.77 18.25
N TYR A 28 0.62 3.72 17.59
CA TYR A 28 -0.42 2.72 17.82
C TYR A 28 -0.23 1.48 16.93
N LYS A 29 -0.46 0.28 17.51
CA LYS A 29 -0.38 -1.04 16.86
C LYS A 29 0.79 -1.19 15.90
N LEU A 30 2.01 -1.11 16.44
CA LEU A 30 3.23 -1.22 15.64
C LEU A 30 3.63 -2.66 15.38
N GLU A 31 4.00 -2.93 14.13
CA GLU A 31 4.43 -4.23 13.62
C GLU A 31 5.81 -4.12 12.97
N LYS A 32 6.58 -5.22 13.00
CA LYS A 32 7.86 -5.33 12.31
C LYS A 32 7.62 -5.78 10.87
N ASP A 33 7.84 -4.86 9.94
CA ASP A 33 7.67 -5.07 8.50
C ASP A 33 9.02 -5.32 7.84
N HIS A 34 9.13 -6.35 7.00
CA HIS A 34 10.34 -6.57 6.19
C HIS A 34 10.38 -5.59 5.01
N ILE A 35 11.46 -4.80 4.89
CA ILE A 35 11.66 -3.86 3.78
C ILE A 35 11.68 -4.62 2.46
N ILE A 36 12.54 -5.63 2.35
CA ILE A 36 12.52 -6.64 1.30
C ILE A 36 11.77 -7.86 1.86
N PRO A 37 10.61 -8.26 1.29
CA PRO A 37 9.89 -9.45 1.74
C PRO A 37 10.75 -10.71 1.65
N LYS A 38 10.56 -11.65 2.59
CA LYS A 38 11.23 -12.96 2.54
C LYS A 38 11.00 -13.71 1.24
N SER A 39 9.79 -13.63 0.68
CA SER A 39 9.43 -14.25 -0.60
C SER A 39 10.25 -13.72 -1.78
N ARG A 40 10.92 -12.57 -1.62
CA ARG A 40 11.81 -11.96 -2.61
C ARG A 40 13.29 -11.99 -2.16
N GLY A 41 13.65 -12.91 -1.26
CA GLY A 41 15.03 -13.08 -0.79
C GLY A 41 15.46 -12.12 0.32
N GLY A 42 14.52 -11.40 0.95
CA GLY A 42 14.85 -10.51 2.06
C GLY A 42 15.37 -11.24 3.30
N SER A 43 16.43 -10.72 3.91
CA SER A 43 17.03 -11.28 5.13
C SER A 43 16.16 -11.04 6.36
N ASN A 44 16.45 -11.78 7.43
CA ASN A 44 15.78 -11.62 8.73
C ASN A 44 16.50 -10.61 9.63
N ASP A 45 17.45 -9.87 9.08
CA ASP A 45 18.30 -8.96 9.83
C ASP A 45 17.56 -7.70 10.23
N GLU A 46 17.99 -7.05 11.32
CA GLU A 46 17.28 -5.87 11.83
C GLU A 46 17.32 -4.69 10.85
N TYR A 47 18.32 -4.59 9.97
CA TYR A 47 18.37 -3.57 8.91
C TYR A 47 17.33 -3.80 7.80
N ASN A 48 16.85 -5.04 7.62
CA ASN A 48 15.78 -5.36 6.68
C ASN A 48 14.39 -5.27 7.34
N LYS A 49 14.30 -4.74 8.56
CA LYS A 49 13.02 -4.54 9.26
C LYS A 49 12.81 -3.07 9.55
N ARG A 50 11.55 -2.66 9.52
CA ARG A 50 11.08 -1.33 9.93
C ARG A 50 9.82 -1.47 10.78
N LEU A 51 9.48 -0.42 11.52
CA LEU A 51 8.21 -0.36 12.25
C LEU A 51 7.16 0.33 11.41
N LEU A 52 6.01 -0.31 11.22
CA LEU A 52 4.81 0.29 10.63
C LEU A 52 3.65 0.11 11.60
N CYS A 53 2.69 1.03 11.61
CA CYS A 53 1.40 0.73 12.24
C CYS A 53 0.61 -0.26 11.36
N GLU A 54 -0.30 -1.01 11.95
CA GLU A 54 -1.22 -1.96 11.29
C GLU A 54 -1.79 -1.38 9.97
N GLY A 55 -2.41 -0.19 10.01
CA GLY A 55 -2.94 0.45 8.80
C GLY A 55 -1.90 0.78 7.72
N CYS A 56 -0.66 1.16 8.10
CA CYS A 56 0.40 1.36 7.10
C CYS A 56 0.96 0.05 6.54
N HIS A 57 1.01 -0.99 7.37
CA HIS A 57 1.45 -2.33 6.98
C HIS A 57 0.47 -2.94 5.96
N ASP A 58 -0.83 -2.91 6.27
CA ASP A 58 -1.87 -3.43 5.37
C ASP A 58 -1.94 -2.66 4.05
N TYR A 59 -1.87 -1.32 4.10
CA TYR A 59 -1.78 -0.50 2.90
C TYR A 59 -0.60 -0.91 2.02
N ARG A 60 0.57 -1.16 2.63
CA ARG A 60 1.78 -1.55 1.89
C ARG A 60 1.56 -2.88 1.18
N HIS A 61 0.99 -3.88 1.84
CA HIS A 61 0.67 -5.17 1.20
C HIS A 61 -0.34 -5.02 0.06
N ALA A 62 -1.40 -4.23 0.27
CA ALA A 62 -2.40 -3.96 -0.77
C ALA A 62 -1.77 -3.26 -1.99
N ARG A 63 -0.91 -2.26 -1.75
CA ARG A 63 -0.18 -1.53 -2.80
C ARG A 63 0.78 -2.43 -3.56
N ASP A 64 1.59 -3.23 -2.85
CA ASP A 64 2.58 -4.11 -3.44
C ASP A 64 1.92 -5.17 -4.34
N LYS A 65 0.73 -5.65 -3.95
CA LYS A 65 -0.09 -6.54 -4.79
C LYS A 65 -0.52 -5.86 -6.09
N VAL A 66 -1.06 -4.63 -6.02
CA VAL A 66 -1.47 -3.87 -7.22
C VAL A 66 -0.27 -3.63 -8.15
N ILE A 67 0.89 -3.29 -7.60
CA ILE A 67 2.12 -3.09 -8.39
C ILE A 67 2.58 -4.39 -9.06
N SER A 68 2.48 -5.53 -8.36
CA SER A 68 2.80 -6.83 -8.96
C SER A 68 1.93 -7.11 -10.18
N GLU A 69 0.61 -6.91 -10.07
CA GLU A 69 -0.34 -7.09 -11.18
C GLU A 69 -0.02 -6.16 -12.36
N ILE A 70 0.35 -4.90 -12.10
CA ILE A 70 0.77 -3.95 -13.14
C ILE A 70 2.02 -4.47 -13.86
N ASN A 71 3.04 -4.92 -13.11
CA ASN A 71 4.28 -5.42 -13.68
C ASN A 71 4.07 -6.68 -14.53
N ASP A 72 3.20 -7.59 -14.08
CA ASP A 72 2.91 -8.80 -14.84
C ASP A 72 2.15 -8.47 -16.14
N LEU A 73 1.25 -7.49 -16.11
CA LEU A 73 0.58 -7.00 -17.32
C LEU A 73 1.52 -6.26 -18.28
N LEU A 74 2.51 -5.53 -17.76
CA LEU A 74 3.53 -4.88 -18.60
C LEU A 74 4.37 -5.92 -19.35
N LYS A 75 4.75 -7.03 -18.71
CA LYS A 75 5.45 -8.14 -19.36
C LYS A 75 4.59 -8.74 -20.48
N LEU A 76 3.35 -9.11 -20.18
CA LEU A 76 2.42 -9.67 -21.17
C LEU A 76 2.11 -8.70 -22.33
N SER A 77 2.13 -7.39 -22.07
CA SER A 77 1.95 -6.39 -23.12
C SER A 77 3.17 -6.28 -24.03
N ALA A 78 4.38 -6.49 -23.51
CA ALA A 78 5.59 -6.54 -24.32
C ALA A 78 5.58 -7.76 -25.27
N ASP A 79 4.93 -8.84 -24.83
CA ASP A 79 4.74 -10.07 -25.61
C ASP A 79 3.55 -10.00 -26.59
N GLY A 80 2.82 -8.87 -26.64
CA GLY A 80 1.66 -8.67 -27.52
C GLY A 80 0.36 -9.39 -27.08
N ILE A 81 0.33 -9.94 -25.87
CA ILE A 81 -0.72 -10.86 -25.39
C ILE A 81 -1.91 -10.10 -24.76
N HIS A 82 -1.74 -8.86 -24.31
CA HIS A 82 -2.71 -8.20 -23.43
C HIS A 82 -3.32 -6.90 -23.99
N SER A 83 -4.64 -6.70 -23.79
CA SER A 83 -5.31 -5.43 -24.08
C SER A 83 -4.92 -4.32 -23.08
N GLY A 84 -4.51 -3.15 -23.57
CA GLY A 84 -4.10 -2.02 -22.69
C GLY A 84 -5.18 -1.54 -21.69
N ALA A 85 -6.43 -1.99 -21.84
CA ALA A 85 -7.53 -1.67 -20.94
C ALA A 85 -7.34 -2.20 -19.51
N ARG A 86 -6.84 -3.44 -19.32
CA ARG A 86 -6.64 -4.00 -17.96
C ARG A 86 -5.47 -3.33 -17.26
N LEU A 87 -4.38 -3.05 -17.99
CA LEU A 87 -3.26 -2.28 -17.47
C LEU A 87 -3.74 -0.88 -17.01
N SER A 88 -4.53 -0.20 -17.84
CA SER A 88 -5.13 1.10 -17.49
C SER A 88 -5.98 1.02 -16.21
N MET A 89 -6.77 -0.06 -16.05
CA MET A 89 -7.57 -0.29 -14.85
C MET A 89 -6.70 -0.45 -13.60
N TRP A 90 -5.62 -1.22 -13.65
CA TRP A 90 -4.76 -1.42 -12.48
C TRP A 90 -3.95 -0.17 -12.12
N ILE A 91 -3.46 0.57 -13.11
CA ILE A 91 -2.82 1.87 -12.90
C ILE A 91 -3.81 2.84 -12.23
N PHE A 92 -5.04 2.90 -12.71
CA PHE A 92 -6.09 3.72 -12.10
C PHE A 92 -6.35 3.32 -10.64
N ARG A 93 -6.46 2.01 -10.35
CA ARG A 93 -6.63 1.49 -8.99
C ARG A 93 -5.48 1.88 -8.07
N LEU A 94 -4.24 1.84 -8.57
CA LEU A 94 -3.06 2.28 -7.82
C LEU A 94 -3.18 3.76 -7.45
N GLY A 95 -3.51 4.63 -8.42
CA GLY A 95 -3.66 6.06 -8.17
C GLY A 95 -4.73 6.39 -7.12
N ILE A 96 -5.88 5.71 -7.17
CA ILE A 96 -6.90 5.82 -6.12
C ILE A 96 -6.36 5.36 -4.78
N LEU A 97 -5.76 4.16 -4.74
CA LEU A 97 -5.28 3.57 -3.49
C LEU A 97 -4.27 4.50 -2.81
N GLU A 98 -3.37 5.13 -3.57
CA GLU A 98 -2.41 6.12 -3.04
C GLU A 98 -3.10 7.42 -2.57
N ALA A 99 -4.10 7.92 -3.30
CA ALA A 99 -4.81 9.17 -2.98
C ALA A 99 -5.70 9.09 -1.72
N ILE A 100 -6.34 7.94 -1.49
CA ILE A 100 -7.24 7.77 -0.33
C ILE A 100 -6.48 7.35 0.94
N ASN A 101 -5.23 6.90 0.80
CA ASN A 101 -4.39 6.36 1.87
C ASN A 101 -3.09 7.14 2.06
N THR A 102 -3.14 8.47 2.12
CA THR A 102 -1.95 9.24 2.52
C THR A 102 -1.54 8.86 3.95
N PRO A 103 -0.26 9.07 4.35
CA PRO A 103 0.17 8.77 5.72
C PRO A 103 -0.70 9.42 6.79
N GLU A 104 -1.12 10.67 6.57
CA GLU A 104 -1.96 11.46 7.47
C GLU A 104 -3.34 10.82 7.60
N LYS A 105 -3.97 10.47 6.48
CA LYS A 105 -5.30 9.82 6.45
C LYS A 105 -5.31 8.46 7.16
N ILE A 106 -4.24 7.67 7.00
CA ILE A 106 -4.11 6.39 7.72
C ILE A 106 -3.83 6.62 9.20
N LYS A 107 -3.03 7.64 9.56
CA LYS A 107 -2.78 7.98 10.97
C LYS A 107 -4.09 8.37 11.67
N GLU A 108 -4.88 9.22 11.03
CA GLU A 108 -6.15 9.72 11.53
C GLU A 108 -7.17 8.59 11.72
N ARG A 109 -7.32 7.71 10.72
CA ARG A 109 -8.31 6.62 10.77
C ARG A 109 -7.85 5.39 11.54
N GLY A 110 -6.54 5.22 11.73
CA GLY A 110 -5.93 4.01 12.30
C GLY A 110 -5.87 2.81 11.34
N THR A 111 -6.52 2.87 10.19
CA THR A 111 -6.58 1.79 9.19
C THR A 111 -6.44 2.33 7.76
N TYR A 112 -6.17 1.45 6.80
CA TYR A 112 -6.21 1.77 5.37
C TYR A 112 -7.59 1.52 4.78
N MET A 113 -7.87 2.21 3.68
CA MET A 113 -9.09 2.04 2.89
C MET A 113 -8.78 1.36 1.57
N ARG A 114 -9.68 0.50 1.12
CA ARG A 114 -9.55 -0.22 -0.13
C ARG A 114 -10.22 0.58 -1.23
N TYR A 115 -9.70 0.48 -2.45
CA TYR A 115 -10.29 1.21 -3.59
C TYR A 115 -11.71 0.72 -3.94
N TRP A 116 -12.18 -0.42 -3.43
CA TRP A 116 -13.54 -0.90 -3.66
C TRP A 116 -14.52 -0.51 -2.56
N ASP A 117 -14.04 0.04 -1.43
CA ASP A 117 -14.90 0.50 -0.33
C ASP A 117 -15.76 1.71 -0.75
N PHE A 118 -15.39 2.40 -1.83
CA PHE A 118 -16.14 3.53 -2.38
C PHE A 118 -16.63 3.23 -3.80
N PRO A 119 -17.95 3.26 -4.07
CA PRO A 119 -18.48 3.12 -5.42
C PRO A 119 -17.91 4.15 -6.40
N GLU A 120 -17.56 5.35 -5.92
CA GLU A 120 -16.99 6.45 -6.72
C GLU A 120 -15.58 6.16 -7.24
N THR A 121 -14.89 5.19 -6.64
CA THR A 121 -13.55 4.75 -7.06
C THR A 121 -13.57 3.49 -7.91
N HIS A 122 -14.76 2.99 -8.26
CA HIS A 122 -14.89 1.85 -9.17
C HIS A 122 -14.56 2.27 -10.60
N TYR A 123 -13.67 1.50 -11.23
CA TYR A 123 -13.18 1.78 -12.59
C TYR A 123 -14.30 1.91 -13.63
N SER A 124 -15.41 1.18 -13.49
CA SER A 124 -16.57 1.28 -14.39
C SER A 124 -17.17 2.69 -14.43
N ARG A 125 -17.19 3.41 -13.31
CA ARG A 125 -17.64 4.81 -13.25
C ARG A 125 -16.66 5.77 -13.90
N TRP A 126 -15.37 5.42 -13.93
CA TRP A 126 -14.30 6.22 -14.50
C TRP A 126 -13.97 5.90 -15.95
N TYR A 127 -14.39 4.73 -16.43
CA TYR A 127 -14.13 4.25 -17.78
C TYR A 127 -14.57 5.23 -18.89
N PRO A 128 -15.72 5.93 -18.78
CA PRO A 128 -16.10 6.96 -19.75
C PRO A 128 -15.09 8.12 -19.80
N HIS A 129 -14.63 8.62 -18.65
CA HIS A 129 -13.66 9.71 -18.57
C HIS A 129 -12.27 9.29 -19.09
N ILE A 130 -11.85 8.05 -18.83
CA ILE A 130 -10.58 7.48 -19.30
C ILE A 130 -10.60 7.22 -20.82
N LYS A 131 -11.76 6.91 -21.41
CA LYS A 131 -11.91 6.82 -22.88
C LYS A 131 -11.86 8.19 -23.56
N LEU A 132 -12.42 9.23 -22.94
CA LEU A 132 -12.43 10.59 -23.49
C LEU A 132 -11.02 11.21 -23.55
N THR A 133 -10.16 10.95 -22.56
CA THR A 133 -8.77 11.42 -22.53
C THR A 133 -7.82 10.74 -23.53
N ARG A 134 -8.26 9.68 -24.24
CA ARG A 134 -7.48 9.14 -25.37
C ARG A 134 -7.47 10.06 -26.60
N ARG A 135 -8.33 11.08 -26.66
CA ARG A 135 -8.30 12.12 -27.71
C ARG A 135 -7.59 13.41 -27.28
N THR A 136 -7.35 13.62 -26.00
CA THR A 136 -6.71 14.83 -25.47
C THR A 136 -5.68 14.45 -24.43
N ARG A 137 -4.40 14.61 -24.78
CA ARG A 137 -3.21 14.32 -23.97
C ARG A 137 -3.21 15.19 -22.71
N THR A 138 -3.99 14.81 -21.69
CA THR A 138 -4.09 15.56 -20.42
C THR A 138 -4.01 14.57 -19.26
N LEU A 139 -3.12 14.87 -18.31
CA LEU A 139 -2.89 14.09 -17.10
C LEU A 139 -4.21 13.85 -16.36
N LEU A 140 -4.43 12.62 -15.86
CA LEU A 140 -5.57 12.26 -15.03
C LEU A 140 -5.67 13.20 -13.83
N GLN A 141 -6.59 14.17 -13.90
CA GLN A 141 -6.93 15.00 -12.76
C GLN A 141 -7.87 14.22 -11.84
N VAL A 142 -7.51 14.11 -10.56
CA VAL A 142 -8.40 13.58 -9.52
C VAL A 142 -9.58 14.55 -9.37
N PRO A 143 -10.85 14.11 -9.34
CA PRO A 143 -12.00 15.00 -9.32
C PRO A 143 -12.08 15.67 -7.95
N GLU A 144 -12.49 16.93 -7.94
CA GLU A 144 -12.60 17.76 -6.74
C GLU A 144 -13.49 17.12 -5.65
N THR A 145 -14.48 16.29 -6.06
CA THR A 145 -15.39 15.58 -5.17
C THR A 145 -14.70 14.54 -4.27
N LEU A 146 -13.55 14.00 -4.67
CA LEU A 146 -12.72 13.12 -3.84
C LEU A 146 -11.76 13.89 -2.92
N LYS A 147 -11.53 15.19 -3.19
CA LYS A 147 -10.74 16.08 -2.32
C LYS A 147 -11.58 16.66 -1.17
N GLN A 148 -12.88 16.87 -1.39
CA GLN A 148 -13.77 17.55 -0.44
C GLN A 148 -14.42 16.63 0.59
N ARG A 149 -14.41 15.30 0.39
CA ARG A 149 -15.05 14.33 1.30
C ARG A 149 -14.21 13.92 2.52
N THR A 150 -13.03 14.52 2.73
CA THR A 150 -12.21 14.30 3.92
C THR A 150 -12.52 15.24 5.09
N LEU A 151 -13.55 16.08 4.98
CA LEU A 151 -13.95 17.02 6.03
C LEU A 151 -15.47 17.09 6.15
N LYS A 152 -16.15 16.01 6.53
CA LYS A 152 -17.49 16.06 7.17
C LYS A 152 -17.70 14.81 8.01
N PHE A 153 -17.27 14.88 9.25
CA PHE A 153 -17.89 14.14 10.35
C PHE A 153 -18.27 15.21 11.38
N GLU A 154 -19.55 15.59 11.37
CA GLU A 154 -20.23 16.10 12.57
C GLU A 154 -20.72 14.90 13.37
#